data_AF-A0A941FY99-F1
#
_entry.id   AF-A0A941FY99-F1
#
_cell.length_a   1.000
_cell.length_b   1.000
_cell.length_c   1.000
_cell.angle_alpha   90.00
_cell.angle_beta   90.00
_cell.angle_gamma   90.00
#
_symmetry.space_group_name_H-M   'P 1'
#
loop_
_entity.id
_entity.type
_entity.pdbx_description
1 polymer ?
#
loop_
_entity_poly.entity_id
_entity_poly.type
_entity_poly.pdbx_seq_one_letter_code
_entity_poly.pdbx_strand_id
1 'polypeptide(L)'
;MEPRSGQGRAGAMAFALFAGAFRLLAWINGGAALVLVFFMLGVIGSDVAAPDLQAPLALYLAGFLGACGGLLFGWLAQASLLRQGDTLRPGRRHWPAQALAVLFYVASALCFCAACWLAAGSAATADASVTTGYTGV
;
A
#
# COMPACT_ATOMS: atom_id res chain seq x y z
N MET A 1 -17.53 -9.46 -37.30
CA MET A 1 -16.37 -8.73 -36.75
C MET A 1 -16.47 -8.60 -35.21
N GLU A 2 -16.72 -9.69 -34.48
CA GLU A 2 -17.00 -9.67 -33.02
C GLU A 2 -15.83 -9.92 -32.02
N PRO A 3 -14.58 -10.24 -32.38
CA PRO A 3 -13.57 -10.54 -31.35
C PRO A 3 -12.98 -9.30 -30.65
N ARG A 4 -13.09 -8.11 -31.26
CA ARG A 4 -12.43 -6.88 -30.77
C ARG A 4 -13.14 -6.26 -29.56
N SER A 5 -14.47 -6.43 -29.46
CA SER A 5 -15.28 -5.90 -28.34
C SER A 5 -15.05 -6.69 -27.05
N GLY A 6 -14.90 -8.02 -27.14
CA GLY A 6 -14.58 -8.87 -25.99
C GLY A 6 -13.21 -8.60 -25.39
N GLN A 7 -12.19 -8.40 -26.24
CA GLN A 7 -10.81 -8.14 -25.81
C GLN A 7 -10.68 -6.82 -25.02
N GLY A 8 -11.35 -5.76 -25.47
CA GLY A 8 -11.36 -4.46 -24.78
C GLY A 8 -12.04 -4.53 -23.41
N ARG A 9 -13.13 -5.29 -23.30
CA ARG A 9 -13.88 -5.44 -22.04
C ARG A 9 -13.12 -6.26 -21.00
N ALA A 10 -12.43 -7.32 -21.43
CA ALA A 10 -11.56 -8.10 -20.55
C ALA A 10 -10.37 -7.28 -20.02
N GLY A 11 -9.74 -6.46 -20.87
CA GLY A 11 -8.65 -5.56 -20.46
C GLY A 11 -9.11 -4.50 -19.44
N ALA A 12 -10.28 -3.89 -19.67
CA ALA A 12 -10.86 -2.93 -18.74
C ALA A 12 -11.21 -3.54 -17.38
N MET A 13 -11.77 -4.77 -17.35
CA MET A 13 -12.04 -5.50 -16.10
C MET A 13 -10.76 -5.80 -15.33
N ALA A 14 -9.71 -6.30 -16.00
CA ALA A 14 -8.44 -6.59 -15.35
C ALA A 14 -7.81 -5.34 -14.72
N PHE A 15 -7.87 -4.20 -15.42
CA PHE A 15 -7.41 -2.92 -14.88
C PHE A 15 -8.26 -2.44 -13.70
N ALA A 16 -9.58 -2.57 -13.76
CA ALA A 16 -10.47 -2.18 -12.67
C ALA A 16 -10.19 -2.98 -11.38
N LEU A 17 -9.96 -4.30 -11.50
CA LEU A 17 -9.57 -5.15 -10.37
C LEU A 17 -8.22 -4.73 -9.80
N PHE A 18 -7.23 -4.47 -10.67
CA PHE A 18 -5.90 -4.02 -10.27
C PHE A 18 -5.94 -2.66 -9.56
N ALA A 19 -6.65 -1.69 -10.13
CA ALA A 19 -6.86 -0.38 -9.52
C ALA A 19 -7.60 -0.49 -8.18
N GLY A 20 -8.57 -1.41 -8.08
CA GLY A 20 -9.25 -1.74 -6.82
C GLY A 20 -8.29 -2.26 -5.75
N ALA A 21 -7.38 -3.17 -6.11
CA ALA A 21 -6.38 -3.71 -5.20
C ALA A 21 -5.43 -2.63 -4.66
N PHE A 22 -4.95 -1.72 -5.53
CA PHE A 22 -4.13 -0.57 -5.12
C PHE A 22 -4.89 0.41 -4.23
N ARG A 23 -6.16 0.66 -4.54
CA ARG A 23 -7.01 1.54 -3.74
C ARG A 23 -7.21 0.98 -2.34
N LEU A 24 -7.45 -0.33 -2.22
CA LEU A 24 -7.49 -1.02 -0.92
C LEU A 24 -6.17 -0.83 -0.18
N LEU A 25 -5.04 -1.04 -0.84
CA LEU A 25 -3.71 -0.92 -0.25
C LEU A 25 -3.41 0.51 0.23
N ALA A 26 -3.82 1.53 -0.53
CA ALA A 26 -3.73 2.93 -0.13
C ALA A 26 -4.64 3.23 1.07
N TRP A 27 -5.85 2.67 1.11
CA TRP A 27 -6.76 2.83 2.25
C TRP A 27 -6.23 2.20 3.54
N ILE A 28 -5.70 0.97 3.49
CA ILE A 28 -5.20 0.32 4.70
C ILE A 28 -3.91 0.97 5.20
N ASN A 29 -2.97 1.33 4.31
CA ASN A 29 -1.73 2.01 4.70
C ASN A 29 -2.00 3.43 5.19
N GLY A 30 -2.79 4.21 4.43
CA GLY A 30 -3.15 5.57 4.81
C GLY A 30 -4.01 5.62 6.07
N GLY A 31 -5.00 4.73 6.19
CA GLY A 31 -5.85 4.62 7.37
C GLY A 31 -5.06 4.25 8.63
N ALA A 32 -4.17 3.25 8.53
CA ALA A 32 -3.30 2.88 9.64
C ALA A 32 -2.35 4.02 10.05
N ALA A 33 -1.74 4.71 9.08
CA ALA A 33 -0.91 5.88 9.37
C ALA A 33 -1.69 6.96 10.12
N LEU A 34 -2.93 7.22 9.69
CA LEU A 34 -3.79 8.25 10.29
C LEU A 34 -4.19 7.89 11.73
N VAL A 35 -4.46 6.61 12.00
CA VAL A 35 -4.68 6.09 13.37
C VAL A 35 -3.43 6.30 14.24
N LEU A 36 -2.24 5.96 13.74
CA LEU A 36 -0.99 6.20 14.49
C LEU A 36 -0.76 7.69 14.76
N VAL A 37 -1.04 8.58 13.79
CA VAL A 37 -0.91 10.03 13.98
C VAL A 37 -1.87 10.54 15.05
N PHE A 38 -3.14 10.10 15.05
CA PHE A 38 -4.08 10.46 16.12
C PHE A 38 -3.64 9.97 17.49
N PHE A 39 -3.04 8.79 17.56
CA PHE A 39 -2.44 8.26 18.78
C PHE A 39 -1.26 9.13 19.25
N MET A 40 -0.32 9.44 18.35
CA MET A 40 0.82 10.31 18.67
C MET A 40 0.43 11.72 19.10
N LEU A 41 -0.68 12.25 18.56
CA LEU A 41 -1.21 13.56 18.92
C LEU A 41 -1.97 13.56 20.26
N GLY A 42 -2.13 12.38 20.90
CA GLY A 42 -2.85 12.22 22.16
C GLY A 42 -4.38 12.33 22.03
N VAL A 43 -4.91 12.28 20.80
CA VAL A 43 -6.37 12.26 20.56
C VAL A 43 -6.96 10.92 21.02
N ILE A 44 -6.21 9.84 20.83
CA ILE A 44 -6.49 8.53 21.40
C ILE A 44 -5.67 8.46 22.70
N GLY A 45 -6.30 8.76 23.83
CA GLY A 45 -5.61 8.81 25.13
C GLY A 45 -4.91 7.49 25.45
N SER A 46 -3.63 7.57 25.82
CA SER A 46 -2.84 6.43 26.27
C SER A 46 -2.19 6.74 27.62
N ASP A 47 -2.52 5.95 28.64
CA ASP A 47 -1.91 6.06 29.98
C ASP A 47 -0.53 5.39 30.07
N VAL A 48 0.04 4.98 28.93
CA VAL A 48 1.32 4.28 28.83
C VAL A 48 2.36 5.21 28.21
N ALA A 49 3.61 5.14 28.69
CA ALA A 49 4.74 5.85 28.10
C ALA A 49 4.81 5.55 26.59
N ALA A 50 4.77 6.62 25.77
CA ALA A 50 4.59 6.50 24.34
C ALA A 50 5.71 5.65 23.71
N PRO A 51 5.39 4.46 23.14
CA PRO A 51 6.37 3.69 22.38
C PRO A 51 6.84 4.52 21.18
N ASP A 52 8.08 4.32 20.73
CA ASP A 52 8.53 4.97 19.49
C ASP A 52 7.81 4.36 18.28
N LEU A 53 6.70 4.99 17.90
CA LEU A 53 5.84 4.60 16.78
C LEU A 53 6.26 5.29 15.47
N GLN A 54 7.40 5.99 15.42
CA GLN A 54 7.87 6.68 14.21
C GLN A 54 8.24 5.70 13.10
N ALA A 55 8.88 4.58 13.44
CA ALA A 55 9.24 3.53 12.49
C ALA A 55 8.02 2.89 11.80
N PRO A 56 6.98 2.40 12.52
CA PRO A 56 5.77 1.87 11.87
C PRO A 56 5.01 2.94 11.08
N LEU A 57 4.97 4.19 11.56
CA LEU A 57 4.36 5.30 10.82
C LEU A 57 5.07 5.55 9.47
N ALA A 58 6.39 5.59 9.47
CA ALA A 58 7.19 5.77 8.25
C ALA A 58 6.94 4.64 7.23
N LEU A 59 6.81 3.40 7.70
CA LEU A 59 6.50 2.26 6.83
C LEU A 59 5.09 2.34 6.23
N TYR A 60 4.07 2.73 7.01
CA TYR A 60 2.73 2.94 6.46
C TYR A 60 2.70 4.05 5.40
N LEU A 61 3.43 5.15 5.61
CA LEU A 61 3.57 6.24 4.63
C LEU A 61 4.30 5.77 3.35
N ALA A 62 5.38 5.00 3.50
CA ALA A 62 6.09 4.41 2.38
C ALA A 62 5.19 3.45 1.59
N GLY A 63 4.41 2.62 2.29
CA GLY A 63 3.41 1.74 1.68
C GLY A 63 2.31 2.51 0.94
N PHE A 64 1.81 3.60 1.53
CA PHE A 64 0.83 4.48 0.89
C PHE A 64 1.37 5.12 -0.39
N LEU A 65 2.57 5.71 -0.34
CA LEU A 65 3.24 6.27 -1.51
C LEU A 65 3.48 5.21 -2.58
N GLY A 66 3.86 4.00 -2.16
CA GLY A 66 4.04 2.88 -3.07
C GLY A 66 2.74 2.48 -3.78
N ALA A 67 1.62 2.47 -3.06
CA ALA A 67 0.31 2.19 -3.65
C ALA A 67 -0.10 3.27 -4.67
N CYS A 68 0.12 4.55 -4.35
CA CYS A 68 -0.12 5.66 -5.27
C CYS A 68 0.76 5.57 -6.53
N GLY A 69 2.05 5.28 -6.36
CA GLY A 69 3.00 5.12 -7.46
C GLY A 69 2.63 3.96 -8.38
N GLY A 70 2.29 2.79 -7.82
CA GLY A 70 1.87 1.64 -8.61
C GLY A 70 0.58 1.88 -9.41
N LEU A 71 -0.37 2.63 -8.85
CA LEU A 71 -1.57 3.05 -9.58
C LEU A 71 -1.26 3.98 -10.74
N LEU A 72 -0.34 4.94 -10.55
CA LEU A 72 0.11 5.85 -11.60
C LEU A 72 0.77 5.09 -12.77
N PHE A 73 1.68 4.14 -12.47
CA PHE A 73 2.31 3.31 -13.49
C PHE A 73 1.31 2.39 -14.20
N GLY A 74 0.35 1.82 -13.46
CA GLY A 74 -0.73 1.02 -14.04
C GLY A 74 -1.60 1.84 -15.00
N TRP A 75 -1.93 3.08 -14.63
CA TRP A 75 -2.69 4.00 -15.49
C TRP A 75 -1.90 4.39 -16.75
N LEU A 76 -0.62 4.73 -16.61
CA LEU A 76 0.26 5.04 -17.74
C LEU A 76 0.37 3.85 -18.72
N ALA A 77 0.45 2.62 -18.20
CA ALA A 77 0.44 1.41 -19.01
C ALA A 77 -0.86 1.26 -19.81
N GLN A 78 -2.03 1.47 -19.20
CA GLN A 78 -3.32 1.45 -19.91
C GLN A 78 -3.45 2.58 -20.95
N ALA A 79 -3.06 3.81 -20.60
CA ALA A 79 -3.07 4.94 -21.51
C ALA A 79 -2.18 4.68 -22.75
N SER A 80 -1.07 3.99 -22.56
CA SER A 80 -0.19 3.58 -23.66
C SER A 80 -0.81 2.52 -24.58
N LEU A 81 -1.59 1.58 -24.01
CA LEU A 81 -2.28 0.53 -24.76
C LEU A 81 -3.44 1.09 -25.60
N LEU A 82 -4.21 2.03 -25.03
CA LEU A 82 -5.28 2.73 -25.75
C LEU A 82 -4.76 3.49 -26.97
N ARG A 83 -3.61 4.18 -26.82
CA ARG A 83 -2.97 4.93 -27.93
C ARG A 83 -2.35 4.02 -28.99
N GLN A 84 -1.96 2.79 -28.63
CA GLN A 84 -1.39 1.81 -29.56
C GLN A 84 -2.47 0.99 -30.29
N GLY A 85 -3.71 0.96 -29.80
CA GLY A 85 -4.84 0.32 -30.49
C GLY A 85 -5.08 0.83 -31.92
N ASP A 86 -4.68 2.07 -32.20
CA ASP A 86 -4.78 2.71 -33.53
C ASP A 86 -3.51 2.55 -34.38
N THR A 87 -2.39 2.14 -33.80
CA THR A 87 -1.09 2.01 -34.50
C THR A 87 -0.55 0.59 -34.42
N LEU A 88 -0.72 -0.14 -35.51
CA LEU A 88 -0.49 -1.58 -35.69
C LEU A 88 1.01 -2.00 -35.59
N ARG A 89 1.71 -1.71 -34.49
CA ARG A 89 3.09 -2.17 -34.23
C ARG A 89 3.21 -2.87 -32.86
N PRO A 90 3.41 -4.20 -32.82
CA PRO A 90 3.51 -4.97 -31.59
C PRO A 90 4.91 -4.76 -30.96
N GLY A 91 5.09 -3.66 -30.24
CA GLY A 91 6.34 -3.35 -29.55
C GLY A 91 6.33 -3.87 -28.11
N ARG A 92 7.24 -4.79 -27.77
CA ARG A 92 7.58 -5.37 -26.44
C ARG A 92 7.82 -4.38 -25.27
N ARG A 93 7.47 -3.10 -25.41
CA ARG A 93 7.89 -1.99 -24.54
C ARG A 93 6.98 -1.72 -23.33
N HIS A 94 5.88 -2.46 -23.16
CA HIS A 94 4.87 -2.23 -22.12
C HIS A 94 5.00 -3.13 -20.87
N TRP A 95 5.74 -4.24 -20.99
CA TRP A 95 6.09 -5.10 -19.85
C TRP A 95 6.83 -4.40 -18.69
N PRO A 96 7.79 -3.46 -18.90
CA PRO A 96 8.50 -2.85 -17.78
C PRO A 96 7.59 -1.99 -16.90
N ALA A 97 6.61 -1.28 -17.48
CA ALA A 97 5.67 -0.47 -16.70
C ALA A 97 4.72 -1.34 -15.86
N GLN A 98 4.27 -2.48 -16.40
CA GLN A 98 3.46 -3.44 -15.66
C GLN A 98 4.26 -4.13 -14.55
N ALA A 99 5.49 -4.55 -14.83
CA ALA A 99 6.38 -5.13 -13.84
C ALA A 99 6.69 -4.15 -12.70
N LEU A 100 6.90 -2.86 -13.03
CA LEU A 100 7.12 -1.81 -12.04
C LEU A 100 5.87 -1.59 -11.17
N ALA A 101 4.67 -1.59 -11.76
CA ALA A 101 3.43 -1.52 -10.99
C ALA A 101 3.30 -2.71 -10.03
N VAL A 102 3.54 -3.94 -10.47
CA VAL A 102 3.53 -5.13 -9.60
C VAL A 102 4.58 -5.02 -8.48
N LEU A 103 5.77 -4.51 -8.78
CA LEU A 103 6.80 -4.30 -7.76
C LEU A 103 6.33 -3.31 -6.68
N PHE A 104 5.71 -2.20 -7.09
CA PHE A 104 5.14 -1.22 -6.17
C PHE A 104 3.99 -1.80 -5.33
N TYR A 105 3.17 -2.67 -5.91
CA TYR A 105 2.13 -3.40 -5.18
C TYR A 105 2.72 -4.26 -4.06
N VAL A 106 3.70 -5.11 -4.41
CA VAL A 106 4.35 -6.02 -3.45
C VAL A 106 5.10 -5.23 -2.38
N ALA A 107 5.83 -4.18 -2.77
CA ALA A 107 6.53 -3.32 -1.82
C ALA A 107 5.57 -2.65 -0.82
N SER A 108 4.42 -2.16 -1.29
CA SER A 108 3.41 -1.55 -0.43
C SER A 108 2.78 -2.54 0.54
N ALA A 109 2.49 -3.77 0.08
CA ALA A 109 1.99 -4.84 0.95
C ALA A 109 3.02 -5.25 2.01
N LEU A 110 4.30 -5.35 1.64
CA LEU A 110 5.38 -5.66 2.57
C LEU A 110 5.58 -4.56 3.60
N CYS A 111 5.49 -3.29 3.21
CA CYS A 111 5.54 -2.17 4.15
C CYS A 111 4.42 -2.25 5.18
N PHE A 112 3.18 -2.57 4.75
CA PHE A 112 2.05 -2.76 5.65
C PHE A 112 2.30 -3.91 6.64
N CYS A 113 2.72 -5.08 6.15
CA CYS A 113 3.03 -6.23 7.01
C CYS A 113 4.15 -5.92 8.00
N ALA A 114 5.23 -5.27 7.56
CA ALA A 114 6.35 -4.88 8.41
C ALA A 114 5.93 -3.86 9.48
N ALA A 115 5.11 -2.87 9.11
CA ALA A 115 4.57 -1.88 10.03
C ALA A 115 3.66 -2.53 11.08
N CYS A 116 2.79 -3.47 10.67
CA CYS A 116 1.95 -4.25 11.58
C CYS A 116 2.80 -5.06 12.57
N TRP A 117 3.85 -5.72 12.07
CA TRP A 117 4.75 -6.51 12.92
C TRP A 117 5.48 -5.65 13.95
N LEU A 118 6.03 -4.51 13.54
CA LEU A 118 6.73 -3.59 14.44
C LEU A 118 5.77 -2.96 15.46
N ALA A 119 4.56 -2.56 15.04
CA ALA A 119 3.55 -2.03 15.93
C ALA A 119 3.15 -3.06 17.00
N ALA A 120 2.91 -4.32 16.60
CA ALA A 120 2.60 -5.40 17.54
C ALA A 120 3.75 -5.69 18.52
N GLY A 121 5.00 -5.70 18.02
CA GLY A 121 6.19 -5.84 18.86
C GLY A 121 6.32 -4.71 19.88
N SER A 122 6.09 -3.46 19.46
CA SER A 122 6.16 -2.29 20.35
C SER A 122 5.09 -2.34 21.46
N ALA A 123 3.89 -2.83 21.15
CA ALA A 123 2.82 -3.04 22.14
C ALA A 123 3.21 -4.10 23.18
N ALA A 124 3.77 -5.23 22.74
CA ALA A 124 4.20 -6.29 23.65
C ALA A 124 5.32 -5.84 24.61
N THR A 125 6.26 -5.02 24.12
CA THR A 125 7.32 -4.45 24.99
C THR A 125 6.79 -3.41 25.98
N ALA A 126 5.76 -2.66 25.60
CA ALA A 126 5.13 -1.67 26.47
C ALA A 126 4.48 -2.36 27.68
N ASP A 127 3.68 -3.42 27.46
CA ASP A 127 3.06 -4.20 28.55
C ASP A 127 4.09 -4.85 29.49
N ALA A 128 5.21 -5.36 28.95
CA ALA A 128 6.27 -5.97 29.76
C ALA A 128 6.98 -4.95 30.68
N SER A 129 7.14 -3.70 30.23
CA SER A 129 7.76 -2.63 31.03
C SER A 129 6.86 -2.16 32.17
N VAL A 130 5.55 -2.05 31.93
CA VAL A 130 4.55 -1.85 32.98
C VAL A 130 4.63 -3.00 33.98
N THR A 131 4.82 -4.23 33.48
CA THR A 131 4.94 -5.45 34.29
C THR A 131 6.08 -5.49 35.28
N THR A 132 7.25 -5.10 34.81
CA THR A 132 8.44 -5.09 35.66
C THR A 132 8.35 -3.99 36.74
N GLY A 133 7.68 -2.87 36.42
CA GLY A 133 7.51 -1.74 37.35
C GLY A 133 6.71 -2.06 38.60
N TYR A 134 5.70 -2.93 38.52
CA TYR A 134 4.91 -3.32 39.70
C TYR A 134 5.51 -4.45 40.53
N THR A 135 6.44 -5.24 39.99
CA THR A 135 7.16 -6.29 40.73
C THR A 135 8.46 -5.80 41.40
N GLY A 136 8.89 -4.57 41.10
CA GLY A 136 10.13 -3.97 41.62
C GLY A 136 9.96 -3.10 42.88
N VAL A 137 8.78 -3.12 43.50
CA VAL A 137 8.47 -2.45 44.78
C VAL A 137 8.25 -3.52 45.84
#